data_AF-A0A401TUQ9-F1
#
_entry.id   AF-A0A401TUQ9-F1
#
_cell.length_a   1.000
_cell.length_b   1.000
_cell.length_c   1.000
_cell.angle_alpha   90.00
_cell.angle_beta   90.00
_cell.angle_gamma   90.00
#
_symmetry.space_group_name_H-M   'P 1'
#
loop_
_entity.id
_entity.type
_entity.pdbx_description
1 polymer ?
#
loop_
_entity_poly.entity_id
_entity_poly.type
_entity_poly.pdbx_seq_one_letter_code
_entity_poly.pdbx_strand_id
1 'polypeptide(L)'
;FSAPEKNTSNDVGISVSREAALRAAQEHFSGGQFVDDLCRRVAFPTESSVPERQFVLLDYLKQEMVPTLERMGYACRLVDNSVASRAPFLIASRTEDKGLPTVLTYGHGDVVQGLPDLWSEGLSPWKLTRIGDRYYGRGTADNKAQHSIVIAALETVLKVRGRHGFNSRILIDMGEEV
;
A
#
# COMPACT_ATOMS: atom_id res chain seq x y z
N PHE A 1 8.16 58.03 -21.89
CA PHE A 1 8.47 56.74 -22.51
C PHE A 1 8.64 55.73 -21.39
N SER A 2 7.58 54.96 -21.12
CA SER A 2 7.54 53.94 -20.07
C SER A 2 8.46 52.78 -20.40
N ALA A 3 9.24 52.33 -19.42
CA ALA A 3 9.94 51.05 -19.51
C ALA A 3 8.93 49.91 -19.37
N PRO A 4 9.06 48.80 -20.12
CA PRO A 4 8.16 47.67 -19.97
C PRO A 4 8.59 46.85 -18.75
N GLU A 5 7.63 46.60 -17.84
CA GLU A 5 7.76 45.56 -16.83
C GLU A 5 7.88 44.20 -17.52
N LYS A 6 8.98 43.50 -17.25
CA LYS A 6 9.16 42.11 -17.65
C LYS A 6 8.20 41.25 -16.82
N ASN A 7 7.15 40.79 -17.49
CA ASN A 7 6.25 39.76 -17.00
C ASN A 7 7.07 38.47 -16.74
N THR A 8 7.38 38.20 -15.48
CA THR A 8 8.02 36.96 -15.07
C THR A 8 7.02 35.82 -15.18
N SER A 9 7.34 34.93 -16.11
CA SER A 9 6.73 33.62 -16.34
C SER A 9 6.21 32.95 -15.07
N ASN A 10 4.93 32.55 -15.09
CA ASN A 10 4.35 31.55 -14.19
C ASN A 10 5.16 30.25 -14.31
N ASP A 11 6.09 30.04 -13.39
CA ASP A 11 6.64 28.73 -13.12
C ASP A 11 5.55 27.94 -12.40
N VAL A 12 4.83 27.09 -13.14
CA VAL A 12 3.90 26.11 -12.57
C VAL A 12 4.75 24.98 -11.96
N GLY A 13 5.60 25.34 -11.00
CA GLY A 13 6.33 24.40 -10.18
C GLY A 13 5.34 23.72 -9.24
N ILE A 14 5.33 22.39 -9.24
CA ILE A 14 4.60 21.60 -8.25
C ILE A 14 5.02 22.11 -6.87
N SER A 15 4.11 22.80 -6.15
CA SER A 15 4.46 23.33 -4.84
C SER A 15 4.79 22.17 -3.91
N VAL A 16 5.93 22.24 -3.24
CA VAL A 16 6.44 21.18 -2.35
C VAL A 16 5.73 21.24 -0.97
N SER A 17 4.42 21.51 -0.97
CA SER A 17 3.64 21.84 0.23
C SER A 17 2.76 20.69 0.71
N ARG A 18 2.27 20.80 1.96
CA ARG A 18 1.30 19.86 2.53
C ARG A 18 0.02 19.82 1.69
N GLU A 19 -0.46 20.96 1.24
CA GLU A 19 -1.67 21.10 0.42
C GLU A 19 -1.50 20.41 -0.93
N ALA A 20 -0.31 20.49 -1.55
CA ALA A 20 -0.02 19.76 -2.77
C ALA A 20 -0.02 18.24 -2.54
N ALA A 21 0.54 17.76 -1.44
CA ALA A 21 0.49 16.35 -1.08
C ALA A 21 -0.96 15.86 -0.84
N LEU A 22 -1.80 16.68 -0.19
CA LEU A 22 -3.21 16.35 0.00
C LEU A 22 -3.98 16.30 -1.32
N ARG A 23 -3.75 17.26 -2.22
CA ARG A 23 -4.36 17.25 -3.56
C ARG A 23 -3.94 16.02 -4.37
N ALA A 24 -2.64 15.72 -4.40
CA ALA A 24 -2.13 14.54 -5.11
C ALA A 24 -2.70 13.23 -4.53
N ALA A 25 -2.87 13.12 -3.21
CA ALA A 25 -3.48 11.95 -2.58
C ALA A 25 -4.97 11.81 -2.96
N GLN A 26 -5.69 12.94 -3.02
CA GLN A 26 -7.09 12.96 -3.47
C GLN A 26 -7.20 12.56 -4.94
N GLU A 27 -6.33 13.08 -5.81
CA GLU A 27 -6.26 12.70 -7.22
C GLU A 27 -5.94 11.22 -7.42
N HIS A 28 -5.00 10.66 -6.66
CA HIS A 28 -4.66 9.24 -6.69
C HIS A 28 -5.84 8.33 -6.28
N PHE A 29 -6.68 8.80 -5.35
CA PHE A 29 -7.88 8.06 -4.96
C PHE A 29 -9.01 8.22 -5.98
N SER A 30 -9.33 9.46 -6.36
CA SER A 30 -10.42 9.77 -7.31
C SER A 30 -10.13 9.31 -8.74
N GLY A 31 -8.85 9.21 -9.11
CA GLY A 31 -8.39 8.72 -10.42
C GLY A 31 -8.39 7.20 -10.56
N GLY A 32 -8.74 6.45 -9.50
CA GLY A 32 -8.89 5.00 -9.54
C GLY A 32 -7.61 4.21 -9.27
N GLN A 33 -6.44 4.85 -9.20
CA GLN A 33 -5.17 4.14 -9.01
C GLN A 33 -5.14 3.35 -7.69
N PHE A 34 -5.67 3.94 -6.61
CA PHE A 34 -5.82 3.22 -5.34
C PHE A 34 -6.73 1.99 -5.45
N VAL A 35 -7.81 2.09 -6.24
CA VAL A 35 -8.75 0.98 -6.45
C VAL A 35 -8.11 -0.12 -7.27
N ASP A 36 -7.29 0.23 -8.27
CA ASP A 36 -6.51 -0.73 -9.06
C ASP A 36 -5.52 -1.49 -8.19
N ASP A 37 -4.83 -0.79 -7.28
CA ASP A 37 -3.92 -1.39 -6.30
C ASP A 37 -4.65 -2.36 -5.37
N LEU A 38 -5.77 -1.93 -4.81
CA LEU A 38 -6.57 -2.78 -3.93
C LEU A 38 -7.15 -3.98 -4.69
N CYS A 39 -7.55 -3.82 -5.96
CA CYS A 39 -8.05 -4.90 -6.79
C CYS A 39 -7.00 -6.00 -6.97
N ARG A 40 -5.76 -5.63 -7.32
CA ARG A 40 -4.66 -6.61 -7.43
C ARG A 40 -4.40 -7.31 -6.11
N ARG A 41 -4.37 -6.57 -4.99
CA ARG A 41 -4.11 -7.12 -3.65
C ARG A 41 -5.19 -8.08 -3.17
N VAL A 42 -6.47 -7.74 -3.38
CA VAL A 42 -7.63 -8.58 -3.04
C VAL A 42 -7.66 -9.87 -3.87
N ALA A 43 -7.14 -9.85 -5.10
CA ALA A 43 -7.09 -11.03 -5.97
C ALA A 43 -6.16 -12.15 -5.47
N PHE A 44 -5.28 -11.89 -4.50
CA PHE A 44 -4.50 -12.94 -3.83
C PHE A 44 -5.33 -13.58 -2.69
N PRO A 45 -5.72 -14.86 -2.77
CA PRO A 45 -6.43 -15.56 -1.70
C PRO A 45 -5.46 -15.97 -0.58
N THR A 46 -5.02 -15.00 0.22
CA THR A 46 -4.00 -15.15 1.28
C THR A 46 -4.58 -15.71 2.58
N GLU A 47 -5.33 -16.80 2.50
CA GLU A 47 -6.01 -17.40 3.65
C GLU A 47 -5.00 -18.11 4.57
N SER A 48 -4.51 -17.47 5.64
CA SER A 48 -3.41 -18.01 6.48
C SER A 48 -3.78 -19.29 7.23
N SER A 49 -5.06 -19.43 7.58
CA SER A 49 -5.60 -20.65 8.19
C SER A 49 -5.64 -21.86 7.26
N VAL A 50 -5.48 -21.68 5.95
CA VAL A 50 -5.59 -22.74 4.92
C VAL A 50 -4.19 -23.17 4.48
N PRO A 51 -3.71 -24.38 4.86
CA PRO A 51 -2.34 -24.83 4.57
C PRO A 51 -1.95 -24.75 3.10
N GLU A 52 -2.87 -25.03 2.19
CA GLU A 52 -2.68 -25.03 0.74
C GLU A 52 -2.41 -23.62 0.19
N ARG A 53 -2.74 -22.57 0.94
CA ARG A 53 -2.52 -21.17 0.55
C ARG A 53 -1.15 -20.64 0.94
N GLN A 54 -0.32 -21.39 1.67
CA GLN A 54 1.00 -20.92 2.12
C GLN A 54 1.85 -20.31 0.99
N PHE A 55 1.83 -20.90 -0.21
CA PHE A 55 2.58 -20.34 -1.35
C PHE A 55 1.99 -19.01 -1.84
N VAL A 56 0.67 -18.85 -1.78
CA VAL A 56 -0.02 -17.59 -2.12
C VAL A 56 0.33 -16.47 -1.14
N LEU A 57 0.51 -16.79 0.15
CA LEU A 57 0.97 -15.82 1.14
C LEU A 57 2.35 -15.27 0.77
N LEU A 58 3.27 -16.17 0.41
CA LEU A 58 4.61 -15.79 -0.03
C LEU A 58 4.60 -15.04 -1.36
N ASP A 59 3.75 -15.45 -2.30
CA ASP A 59 3.58 -14.79 -3.60
C ASP A 59 3.01 -13.38 -3.46
N TYR A 60 2.08 -13.16 -2.53
CA TYR A 60 1.59 -11.81 -2.23
C TYR A 60 2.73 -10.87 -1.81
N LEU A 61 3.62 -11.35 -0.94
CA LEU A 61 4.80 -10.58 -0.55
C LEU A 61 5.76 -10.36 -1.75
N LYS A 62 6.10 -11.41 -2.48
CA LYS A 62 7.09 -11.38 -3.57
C LYS A 62 6.63 -10.61 -4.81
N GLN A 63 5.38 -10.79 -5.20
CA GLN A 63 4.88 -10.36 -6.50
C GLN A 63 4.12 -9.03 -6.42
N GLU A 64 3.54 -8.69 -5.26
CA GLU A 64 2.79 -7.44 -5.08
C GLU A 64 3.50 -6.46 -4.13
N MET A 65 3.84 -6.89 -2.91
CA MET A 65 4.37 -5.96 -1.90
C MET A 65 5.81 -5.52 -2.15
N VAL A 66 6.73 -6.44 -2.46
CA VAL A 66 8.13 -6.12 -2.75
C VAL A 66 8.25 -5.17 -3.94
N PRO A 67 7.66 -5.44 -5.12
CA PRO A 67 7.78 -4.53 -6.27
C PRO A 67 7.14 -3.16 -6.03
N THR A 68 6.07 -3.10 -5.22
CA THR A 68 5.47 -1.83 -4.81
C THR A 68 6.47 -0.99 -4.02
N LEU A 69 7.08 -1.57 -2.99
CA LEU A 69 7.94 -0.86 -2.05
C LEU A 69 9.33 -0.55 -2.64
N GLU A 70 9.89 -1.43 -3.45
CA GLU A 70 11.18 -1.20 -4.13
C GLU A 70 11.10 -0.02 -5.11
N ARG A 71 9.97 0.14 -5.81
CA ARG A 71 9.73 1.30 -6.70
C ARG A 71 9.71 2.63 -5.94
N MET A 72 9.38 2.59 -4.64
CA MET A 72 9.42 3.71 -3.71
C MET A 72 10.82 3.89 -3.07
N GLY A 73 11.80 3.06 -3.45
CA GLY A 73 13.17 3.08 -2.94
C GLY A 73 13.31 2.52 -1.52
N TYR A 74 12.49 1.53 -1.16
CA TYR A 74 12.73 0.70 0.03
C TYR A 74 13.63 -0.48 -0.32
N ALA A 75 14.52 -0.85 0.61
CA ALA A 75 15.18 -2.15 0.59
C ALA A 75 14.27 -3.17 1.30
N CYS A 76 13.89 -4.23 0.58
CA CYS A 76 12.97 -5.26 1.04
C CYS A 76 13.70 -6.54 1.45
N ARG A 77 13.28 -7.12 2.58
CA ARG A 77 13.77 -8.41 3.07
C ARG A 77 12.60 -9.28 3.49
N LEU A 78 12.43 -10.41 2.81
CA LEU A 78 11.53 -11.46 3.26
C LEU A 78 12.17 -12.22 4.42
N VAL A 79 11.35 -12.58 5.39
CA VAL A 79 11.79 -13.26 6.61
C VAL A 79 10.89 -14.46 6.82
N ASP A 80 11.52 -15.63 6.87
CA ASP A 80 10.83 -16.85 7.30
C ASP A 80 10.52 -16.75 8.79
N ASN A 81 9.32 -17.18 9.16
CA ASN A 81 8.91 -17.21 10.56
C ASN A 81 9.27 -18.58 11.17
N SER A 82 10.22 -18.60 12.09
CA SER A 82 10.70 -19.83 12.73
C SER A 82 9.69 -20.46 13.70
N VAL A 83 8.68 -19.70 14.13
CA VAL A 83 7.62 -20.17 15.05
C VAL A 83 6.39 -20.62 14.26
N ALA A 84 6.02 -19.87 13.22
CA ALA A 84 4.93 -20.20 12.30
C ALA A 84 5.46 -20.27 10.87
N SER A 85 6.05 -21.41 10.49
CA SER A 85 6.75 -21.62 9.20
C SER A 85 5.90 -21.35 7.95
N ARG A 86 4.58 -21.20 8.09
CA ARG A 86 3.62 -20.92 7.02
C ARG A 86 3.25 -19.45 6.89
N ALA A 87 3.71 -18.60 7.81
CA ALA A 87 3.41 -17.17 7.88
C ALA A 87 4.70 -16.35 7.78
N PRO A 88 5.32 -16.24 6.58
CA PRO A 88 6.48 -15.37 6.39
C PRO A 88 6.06 -13.90 6.54
N PHE A 89 7.00 -13.00 6.82
CA PHE A 89 6.73 -11.57 6.84
C PHE A 89 7.76 -10.80 6.03
N LEU A 90 7.37 -9.61 5.56
CA LEU A 90 8.21 -8.69 4.82
C LEU A 90 8.63 -7.55 5.74
N ILE A 91 9.94 -7.28 5.82
CA ILE A 91 10.47 -6.03 6.37
C ILE A 91 11.01 -5.19 5.22
N ALA A 92 10.42 -4.02 5.00
CA ALA A 92 10.90 -3.01 4.07
C ALA A 92 11.49 -1.82 4.83
N SER A 93 12.63 -1.31 4.36
CA SER A 93 13.35 -0.21 5.01
C SER A 93 13.77 0.88 4.04
N ARG A 94 13.47 2.13 4.40
CA ARG A 94 13.97 3.34 3.73
C ARG A 94 14.60 4.24 4.78
N THR A 95 15.88 4.58 4.60
CA THR A 95 16.61 5.47 5.51
C THR A 95 16.94 6.75 4.75
N GLU A 96 16.47 7.88 5.26
CA GLU A 96 16.77 9.19 4.69
C GLU A 96 17.99 9.81 5.36
N ASP A 97 18.09 9.73 6.69
CA ASP A 97 19.23 10.22 7.47
C ASP A 97 19.29 9.54 8.85
N LYS A 98 20.48 9.23 9.36
CA LYS A 98 20.66 8.54 10.65
C LYS A 98 20.23 9.37 11.88
N GLY A 99 20.20 10.70 11.75
CA GLY A 99 19.74 11.62 12.79
C GLY A 99 18.23 11.83 12.84
N LEU A 100 17.47 11.29 11.87
CA LEU A 100 16.02 11.40 11.83
C LEU A 100 15.33 10.28 12.65
N PRO A 101 14.13 10.55 13.22
CA PRO A 101 13.35 9.51 13.88
C PRO A 101 12.97 8.40 12.90
N THR A 102 12.76 7.20 13.42
CA THR A 102 12.26 6.06 12.65
C THR A 102 10.80 5.79 12.98
N VAL A 103 9.96 5.73 11.95
CA VAL A 103 8.55 5.33 12.06
C VAL A 103 8.40 3.91 11.52
N LEU A 104 7.87 3.02 12.36
CA LEU A 104 7.46 1.68 11.97
C LEU A 104 5.97 1.68 11.66
N THR A 105 5.62 1.23 10.45
CA THR A 105 4.25 0.87 10.07
C THR A 105 4.11 -0.63 10.10
N TYR A 106 3.09 -1.11 10.80
CA TYR A 106 2.68 -2.51 10.79
C TYR A 106 1.37 -2.67 10.00
N GLY A 107 1.26 -3.75 9.26
CA GLY A 107 0.02 -4.26 8.68
C GLY A 107 0.17 -5.73 8.38
N HIS A 108 -0.90 -6.37 7.92
CA HIS A 108 -0.86 -7.78 7.53
C HIS A 108 -1.56 -8.01 6.19
N GLY A 109 -1.02 -8.97 5.44
CA GLY A 109 -1.50 -9.33 4.10
C GLY A 109 -2.30 -10.62 4.08
N ASP A 110 -2.24 -11.42 5.14
CA ASP A 110 -3.13 -12.57 5.30
C ASP A 110 -4.53 -12.13 5.67
N VAL A 111 -5.46 -13.06 5.48
CA VAL A 111 -6.88 -12.86 5.71
C VAL A 111 -7.49 -14.13 6.27
N VAL A 112 -8.62 -14.01 6.97
CA VAL A 112 -9.50 -15.17 7.20
C VAL A 112 -9.99 -15.82 5.91
N GLN A 113 -10.58 -17.01 6.04
CA GLN A 113 -11.17 -17.77 4.93
C GLN A 113 -12.14 -16.93 4.08
N GLY A 114 -12.09 -17.16 2.77
CA GLY A 114 -12.92 -16.46 1.79
C GLY A 114 -14.39 -16.83 1.85
N LEU A 115 -14.70 -18.12 2.11
CA LEU A 115 -16.06 -18.67 2.19
C LEU A 115 -16.96 -18.27 0.99
N PRO A 116 -16.55 -18.54 -0.27
CA PRO A 116 -17.22 -18.02 -1.47
C PRO A 116 -18.71 -18.33 -1.54
N ASP A 117 -19.13 -19.50 -1.04
CA ASP A 117 -20.54 -19.94 -1.07
C ASP A 117 -21.46 -19.12 -0.14
N LEU A 118 -20.89 -18.33 0.78
CA LEU A 118 -21.64 -17.46 1.69
C LEU A 118 -21.74 -16.01 1.18
N TRP A 119 -21.13 -15.68 0.05
CA TRP A 119 -21.22 -14.36 -0.54
C TRP A 119 -22.55 -14.20 -1.30
N SER A 120 -23.11 -12.99 -1.25
CA SER A 120 -24.29 -12.66 -2.06
C SER A 120 -24.00 -12.81 -3.55
N GLU A 121 -25.05 -13.08 -4.32
CA GLU A 121 -24.96 -13.26 -5.77
C GLU A 121 -24.21 -12.08 -6.44
N GLY A 122 -23.29 -12.42 -7.35
CA GLY A 122 -22.46 -11.44 -8.06
C GLY A 122 -21.23 -10.94 -7.29
N LEU A 123 -21.07 -11.29 -6.01
CA LEU A 123 -19.87 -10.99 -5.22
C LEU A 123 -18.92 -12.18 -5.14
N SER A 124 -17.64 -11.88 -4.90
CA SER A 124 -16.61 -12.88 -4.66
C SER A 124 -15.60 -12.33 -3.65
N PRO A 125 -15.07 -13.17 -2.73
CA PRO A 125 -14.02 -12.73 -1.82
C PRO A 125 -12.76 -12.26 -2.54
N TRP A 126 -12.46 -12.81 -3.72
CA TRP A 126 -11.20 -12.58 -4.44
C TRP A 126 -11.35 -11.57 -5.58
N LYS A 127 -12.47 -10.84 -5.63
CA LYS A 127 -12.71 -9.80 -6.62
C LYS A 127 -13.25 -8.55 -5.94
N LEU A 128 -12.51 -7.47 -6.03
CA LEU A 128 -12.96 -6.17 -5.57
C LEU A 128 -14.18 -5.72 -6.39
N THR A 129 -15.33 -5.55 -5.74
CA THR A 129 -16.58 -5.14 -6.39
C THR A 129 -17.15 -3.94 -5.66
N ARG A 130 -17.46 -2.86 -6.39
CA ARG A 130 -18.08 -1.67 -5.82
C ARG A 130 -19.61 -1.76 -5.95
N ILE A 131 -20.33 -1.57 -4.85
CA ILE A 131 -21.78 -1.39 -4.85
C ILE A 131 -22.08 -0.10 -4.08
N GLY A 132 -22.58 0.91 -4.78
CA GLY A 132 -22.79 2.25 -4.23
C GLY A 132 -21.48 2.90 -3.76
N ASP A 133 -21.39 3.17 -2.46
CA ASP A 133 -20.24 3.77 -1.78
C ASP A 133 -19.32 2.73 -1.10
N ARG A 134 -19.63 1.43 -1.22
CA ARG A 134 -18.89 0.35 -0.56
C ARG A 134 -18.10 -0.50 -1.55
N TYR A 135 -16.93 -0.95 -1.08
CA TYR A 135 -16.09 -1.91 -1.78
C TYR A 135 -16.12 -3.27 -1.06
N TYR A 136 -16.52 -4.29 -1.80
CA TYR A 136 -16.67 -5.67 -1.34
C TYR A 136 -15.51 -6.53 -1.86
N GLY A 137 -14.92 -7.30 -0.96
CA GLY A 137 -13.81 -8.22 -1.24
C GLY A 137 -13.14 -8.61 0.09
N ARG A 138 -12.61 -9.83 0.19
CA ARG A 138 -11.87 -10.26 1.37
C ARG A 138 -10.55 -9.48 1.44
N GLY A 139 -10.23 -8.93 2.60
CA GLY A 139 -9.07 -8.05 2.77
C GLY A 139 -9.37 -6.56 2.65
N THR A 140 -10.56 -6.14 2.19
CA THR A 140 -10.83 -4.71 1.95
C THR A 140 -10.94 -3.90 3.24
N ALA A 141 -11.52 -4.46 4.30
CA ALA A 141 -11.51 -3.82 5.62
C ALA A 141 -10.32 -4.29 6.46
N ASP A 142 -10.01 -5.58 6.38
CA ASP A 142 -9.06 -6.23 7.26
C ASP A 142 -8.12 -7.16 6.47
N ASN A 143 -6.87 -6.77 6.19
CA ASN A 143 -6.26 -5.43 6.40
C ASN A 143 -5.67 -4.82 5.13
N LYS A 144 -5.90 -5.46 3.98
CA LYS A 144 -5.27 -5.07 2.71
C LYS A 144 -5.47 -3.62 2.34
N ALA A 145 -6.66 -3.05 2.51
CA ALA A 145 -6.83 -1.63 2.21
C ALA A 145 -6.08 -0.72 3.19
N GLN A 146 -6.03 -1.07 4.48
CA GLN A 146 -5.40 -0.21 5.49
C GLN A 146 -3.90 -0.04 5.24
N HIS A 147 -3.13 -1.12 5.07
CA HIS A 147 -1.71 -0.95 4.71
C HIS A 147 -1.54 -0.33 3.33
N SER A 148 -2.48 -0.56 2.41
CA SER A 148 -2.46 0.06 1.08
C SER A 148 -2.59 1.58 1.16
N ILE A 149 -3.48 2.09 2.02
CA ILE A 149 -3.70 3.54 2.22
C ILE A 149 -2.42 4.18 2.74
N VAL A 150 -1.75 3.55 3.71
CA VAL A 150 -0.51 4.08 4.26
C VAL A 150 0.60 4.10 3.21
N ILE A 151 0.73 3.03 2.41
CA ILE A 151 1.72 2.95 1.34
C ILE A 151 1.46 4.01 0.26
N ALA A 152 0.20 4.19 -0.16
CA ALA A 152 -0.18 5.21 -1.13
C ALA A 152 0.10 6.63 -0.61
N ALA A 153 -0.15 6.90 0.68
CA ALA A 153 0.18 8.17 1.30
C ALA A 153 1.70 8.43 1.33
N LEU A 154 2.49 7.42 1.69
CA LEU A 154 3.96 7.50 1.69
C LEU A 154 4.51 7.74 0.28
N GLU A 155 3.96 7.06 -0.73
CA GLU A 155 4.36 7.25 -2.13
C GLU A 155 4.00 8.65 -2.62
N THR A 156 2.79 9.12 -2.33
CA THR A 156 2.33 10.46 -2.70
C THR A 156 3.23 11.53 -2.11
N VAL A 157 3.57 11.41 -0.82
CA VAL A 157 4.50 12.33 -0.17
C VAL A 157 5.88 12.30 -0.82
N LEU A 158 6.41 11.13 -1.19
CA LEU A 158 7.68 11.05 -1.93
C LEU A 158 7.62 11.73 -3.29
N LYS A 159 6.55 11.49 -4.05
CA LYS A 159 6.36 12.08 -5.39
C LYS A 159 6.29 13.61 -5.34
N VAL A 160 5.62 14.16 -4.33
CA VAL A 160 5.45 15.63 -4.20
C VAL A 160 6.65 16.30 -3.51
N ARG A 161 7.20 15.68 -2.46
CA ARG A 161 8.19 16.32 -1.58
C ARG A 161 9.62 15.80 -1.75
N GLY A 162 9.82 14.71 -2.48
CA GLY A 162 11.10 14.02 -2.66
C GLY A 162 11.58 13.23 -1.43
N ARG A 163 10.97 13.45 -0.25
CA ARG A 163 11.34 12.84 1.02
C ARG A 163 10.16 12.80 2.01
N HIS A 164 10.21 11.86 2.95
CA HIS A 164 9.27 11.72 4.07
C HIS A 164 9.57 12.72 5.19
N GLY A 165 10.85 12.96 5.49
CA GLY A 165 11.30 13.67 6.68
C GLY A 165 11.49 12.77 7.90
N PHE A 166 11.55 11.44 7.71
CA PHE A 166 11.81 10.43 8.72
C PHE A 166 12.34 9.15 8.06
N ASN A 167 12.98 8.29 8.83
CA ASN A 167 13.30 6.93 8.39
C ASN A 167 12.04 6.07 8.47
N SER A 168 11.74 5.31 7.41
CA SER A 168 10.54 4.49 7.35
C SER A 168 10.89 3.01 7.40
N ARG A 169 10.16 2.26 8.23
CA ARG A 169 10.15 0.79 8.24
C ARG A 169 8.71 0.33 8.07
N ILE A 170 8.49 -0.65 7.20
CA ILE A 170 7.18 -1.27 7.01
C ILE A 170 7.34 -2.76 7.27
N LEU A 171 6.49 -3.31 8.13
CA LEU A 171 6.35 -4.73 8.35
C LEU A 171 4.98 -5.17 7.82
N ILE A 172 4.99 -6.14 6.90
CA ILE A 172 3.77 -6.81 6.43
C ILE A 172 3.81 -8.26 6.91
N ASP A 173 2.93 -8.58 7.84
CA ASP A 173 2.76 -9.92 8.41
C ASP A 173 1.85 -10.79 7.54
N MET A 174 1.99 -12.11 7.62
CA MET A 174 1.13 -13.08 6.94
C MET A 174 0.56 -14.15 7.89
N GLY A 175 0.58 -13.89 9.19
CA GLY A 175 0.00 -14.79 10.19
C GLY A 175 -0.69 -14.08 11.34
N GLU A 176 -1.32 -12.93 11.09
CA GLU A 176 -2.09 -12.23 12.12
C GLU A 176 -3.40 -12.97 12.45
N GLU A 177 -3.98 -13.63 11.45
CA GLU A 177 -5.31 -14.25 11.53
C GLU A 177 -5.27 -15.71 12.04
N VAL A 178 -4.14 -16.17 12.62
CA VAL A 178 -3.90 -17.58 13.04
C VAL A 178 -3.23 -17.76 14.41
#